data_AF-A0A4Y4M8N6-F1
#
_entry.id   AF-A0A4Y4M8N6-F1
#
_cell.length_a   1.000
_cell.length_b   1.000
_cell.length_c   1.000
_cell.angle_alpha   90.00
_cell.angle_beta   90.00
_cell.angle_gamma   90.00
#
_symmetry.space_group_name_H-M   'P 1'
#
loop_
_entity.id
_entity.type
_entity.pdbx_description
1 polymer ?
#
loop_
_entity_poly.entity_id
_entity_poly.type
_entity_poly.pdbx_seq_one_letter_code
_entity_poly.pdbx_strand_id
1 'polypeptide(L)'
;MGNFIQGQTINITGTSWTVGVPTITEAGTNYAGTYDNPSLLTLSGHLPGSFLNLLSGSGARISMQHVPTSWNSSMKLYAKRSNGTTVINGLCVLCSATINGGTANYIEIPQGTSATLSTITFGGVLGVNNSVDYSAISVQLQIGGISVTIPAAAYSTQIVFTIGAN
;
A
#
# COMPACT_ATOMS: atom_id res chain seq x y z
N MET A 1 2.75 -23.06 28.45
CA MET A 1 3.11 -21.71 27.99
C MET A 1 2.37 -21.47 26.69
N GLY A 2 1.41 -20.54 26.67
CA GLY A 2 0.62 -20.26 25.46
C GLY A 2 1.47 -19.53 24.44
N ASN A 3 1.52 -20.02 23.20
CA ASN A 3 2.11 -19.30 22.08
C ASN A 3 1.20 -18.11 21.76
N PHE A 4 1.58 -16.90 22.16
CA PHE A 4 0.88 -15.68 21.76
C PHE A 4 1.56 -15.06 20.55
N ILE A 5 0.75 -14.71 19.55
CA ILE A 5 1.20 -13.90 18.42
C ILE A 5 1.16 -12.44 18.85
N GLN A 6 2.29 -11.75 18.74
CA GLN A 6 2.32 -10.31 18.93
C GLN A 6 1.71 -9.63 17.70
N GLY A 7 0.98 -8.54 17.90
CA GLY A 7 0.34 -7.82 16.80
C GLY A 7 1.36 -7.08 15.94
N GLN A 8 1.25 -7.23 14.62
CA GLN A 8 1.91 -6.36 13.66
C GLN A 8 1.23 -5.00 13.62
N THR A 9 2.02 -3.96 13.39
CA THR A 9 1.53 -2.58 13.30
C THR A 9 1.73 -2.05 11.89
N ILE A 10 0.77 -1.25 11.45
CA ILE A 10 0.90 -0.41 10.26
C ILE A 10 0.46 1.01 10.64
N ASN A 11 1.38 1.94 10.46
CA ASN A 11 1.18 3.36 10.69
C ASN A 11 1.16 4.05 9.33
N ILE A 12 0.16 4.91 9.13
CA ILE A 12 -0.01 5.67 7.91
C ILE A 12 0.06 7.15 8.29
N THR A 13 1.02 7.87 7.73
CA THR A 13 1.11 9.33 7.89
C THR A 13 0.93 10.00 6.54
N GLY A 14 0.15 11.07 6.52
CA GLY A 14 -0.13 11.82 5.29
C GLY A 14 -1.38 12.69 5.44
N THR A 15 -1.62 13.52 4.45
CA THR A 15 -2.79 14.40 4.40
C THR A 15 -3.84 13.83 3.45
N SER A 16 -5.11 14.17 3.72
CA SER A 16 -6.18 13.97 2.75
C SER A 16 -5.79 14.61 1.42
N TRP A 17 -6.04 13.90 0.32
CA TRP A 17 -5.77 14.39 -1.02
C TRP A 17 -7.06 14.82 -1.69
N THR A 18 -7.13 16.10 -2.05
CA THR A 18 -8.25 16.67 -2.81
C THR A 18 -7.77 16.98 -4.22
N VAL A 19 -8.31 16.25 -5.20
CA VAL A 19 -8.01 16.50 -6.61
C VAL A 19 -8.92 17.57 -7.16
N GLY A 20 -8.34 18.67 -7.63
CA GLY A 20 -9.03 19.64 -8.47
C GLY A 20 -9.10 19.13 -9.90
N VAL A 21 -10.18 18.40 -10.25
CA VAL A 21 -10.46 18.04 -11.64
C VAL A 21 -11.17 19.23 -12.31
N PRO A 22 -10.61 19.84 -13.38
CA PRO A 22 -11.27 20.94 -14.10
C PRO A 22 -12.61 20.48 -14.69
N THR A 23 -13.57 21.40 -14.80
CA THR A 23 -14.86 21.12 -15.43
C THR A 23 -14.68 20.69 -16.88
N ILE A 24 -15.20 19.50 -17.18
CA ILE A 24 -15.03 18.82 -18.47
C ILE A 24 -16.25 19.15 -19.34
N THR A 25 -16.06 19.90 -20.44
CA THR A 25 -17.17 20.45 -21.25
C THR A 25 -17.41 19.76 -22.60
N GLU A 26 -16.57 18.83 -23.06
CA GLU A 26 -16.73 18.16 -24.38
C GLU A 26 -16.50 16.65 -24.31
N ALA A 27 -17.32 15.85 -25.01
CA ALA A 27 -17.13 14.40 -24.99
C ALA A 27 -15.89 13.97 -25.80
N GLY A 28 -14.79 13.66 -25.10
CA GLY A 28 -13.56 13.12 -25.69
C GLY A 28 -13.17 11.76 -25.08
N THR A 29 -12.51 10.92 -25.88
CA THR A 29 -11.91 9.65 -25.45
C THR A 29 -10.87 9.90 -24.36
N ASN A 30 -11.22 9.58 -23.11
CA ASN A 30 -10.42 9.72 -21.89
C ASN A 30 -9.73 11.10 -21.77
N TYR A 31 -10.26 11.97 -20.93
CA TYR A 31 -9.54 13.20 -20.57
C TYR A 31 -8.18 12.78 -20.00
N ALA A 32 -7.12 13.01 -20.79
CA ALA A 32 -5.81 12.38 -20.65
C ALA A 32 -5.02 12.80 -19.40
N GLY A 33 -5.64 13.53 -18.48
CA GLY A 33 -5.06 13.85 -17.20
C GLY A 33 -5.11 12.63 -16.28
N THR A 34 -4.00 11.93 -16.14
CA THR A 34 -3.74 11.19 -14.92
C THR A 34 -3.50 12.20 -13.81
N TYR A 35 -4.37 12.24 -12.81
CA TYR A 35 -4.16 13.09 -11.64
C TYR A 35 -3.36 12.27 -10.65
N ASP A 36 -2.07 12.56 -10.54
CA ASP A 36 -1.21 11.99 -9.52
C ASP A 36 -1.21 12.86 -8.27
N ASN A 37 -1.11 12.20 -7.12
CA ASN A 37 -0.91 12.88 -5.85
C ASN A 37 0.59 13.04 -5.58
N PRO A 38 1.14 14.28 -5.57
CA PRO A 38 2.51 14.51 -5.11
C PRO A 38 2.64 14.34 -3.58
N SER A 39 1.53 14.40 -2.82
CA SER A 39 1.53 14.21 -1.37
C SER A 39 1.61 12.73 -1.02
N LEU A 40 2.81 12.31 -0.63
CA LEU A 40 3.14 10.92 -0.33
C LEU A 40 2.50 10.48 1.00
N LEU A 41 1.63 9.48 0.95
CA LEU A 41 1.29 8.70 2.15
C LEU A 41 2.55 7.94 2.56
N THR A 42 2.99 8.03 3.81
CA THR A 42 4.14 7.27 4.28
C THR A 42 3.66 6.13 5.18
N LEU A 43 4.01 4.91 4.79
CA LEU A 43 3.76 3.71 5.57
C LEU A 43 4.99 3.35 6.40
N SER A 44 4.77 3.06 7.66
CA SER A 44 5.75 2.46 8.57
C SER A 44 5.09 1.42 9.46
N GLY A 45 5.87 0.63 10.17
CA GLY A 45 5.31 -0.38 11.06
C GLY A 45 6.34 -1.35 11.58
N HIS A 46 5.86 -2.27 12.41
CA HIS A 46 6.65 -3.25 13.12
C HIS A 46 6.09 -4.66 12.89
N LEU A 47 6.97 -5.57 12.53
CA LEU A 47 6.71 -6.99 12.36
C LEU A 47 7.42 -7.78 13.47
N PRO A 48 6.68 -8.31 14.46
CA PRO A 48 7.30 -9.05 15.56
C PRO A 48 7.80 -10.42 15.12
N GLY A 49 8.82 -10.95 15.81
CA GLY A 49 9.43 -12.25 15.49
C GLY A 49 8.48 -13.43 15.54
N SER A 50 7.46 -13.37 16.41
CA SER A 50 6.40 -14.39 16.45
C SER A 50 5.64 -14.47 15.12
N PHE A 51 5.41 -13.33 14.46
CA PHE A 51 4.83 -13.27 13.13
C PHE A 51 5.81 -13.73 12.07
N LEU A 52 7.07 -13.28 12.10
CA LEU A 52 8.09 -13.71 11.14
C LEU A 52 8.31 -15.24 11.15
N ASN A 53 8.28 -15.85 12.33
CA ASN A 53 8.39 -17.30 12.50
C ASN A 53 7.17 -18.05 11.93
N LEU A 54 5.96 -17.51 12.06
CA LEU A 54 4.75 -18.09 11.46
C LEU A 54 4.84 -18.08 9.93
N LEU A 55 5.49 -17.07 9.35
CA LEU A 55 5.61 -16.92 7.90
C LEU A 55 6.62 -17.89 7.29
N SER A 56 7.41 -18.62 8.08
CA SER A 56 8.37 -19.64 7.61
C SER A 56 9.29 -19.16 6.47
N GLY A 57 9.56 -17.85 6.37
CA GLY A 57 10.35 -17.25 5.30
C GLY A 57 9.58 -16.81 4.04
N SER A 58 8.26 -17.01 3.94
CA SER A 58 7.43 -16.55 2.80
C SER A 58 7.37 -15.01 2.66
N GLY A 59 7.64 -14.31 3.77
CA GLY A 59 7.56 -12.86 3.82
C GLY A 59 6.19 -12.33 4.24
N ALA A 60 6.12 -11.02 4.41
CA ALA A 60 4.87 -10.30 4.65
C ALA A 60 4.40 -9.63 3.35
N ARG A 61 3.09 -9.45 3.17
CA ARG A 61 2.52 -8.64 2.09
C ARG A 61 1.79 -7.43 2.66
N ILE A 62 2.00 -6.28 2.04
CA ILE A 62 1.21 -5.07 2.24
C ILE A 62 0.18 -5.03 1.12
N SER A 63 -1.07 -5.20 1.48
CA SER A 63 -2.21 -5.20 0.57
C SER A 63 -3.03 -3.94 0.76
N MET A 64 -3.64 -3.45 -0.31
CA MET A 64 -4.50 -2.28 -0.34
C MET A 64 -5.90 -2.72 -0.71
N GLN A 65 -6.91 -2.14 -0.08
CA GLN A 65 -8.30 -2.36 -0.44
C GLN A 65 -8.99 -1.02 -0.64
N HIS A 66 -9.67 -0.91 -1.78
CA HIS A 66 -10.48 0.26 -2.12
C HIS A 66 -11.90 0.07 -1.55
N VAL A 67 -12.29 0.96 -0.64
CA VAL A 67 -13.60 1.00 0.02
C VAL A 67 -14.31 2.31 -0.38
N PRO A 68 -15.07 2.30 -1.48
CA PRO A 68 -15.76 3.50 -1.97
C PRO A 68 -16.88 3.95 -1.03
N THR A 69 -16.95 5.25 -0.74
CA THR A 69 -18.06 5.86 0.02
C THR A 69 -19.02 6.60 -0.92
N SER A 70 -18.48 7.42 -1.83
CA SER A 70 -19.18 8.07 -2.94
C SER A 70 -18.25 8.02 -4.15
N TRP A 71 -18.30 6.94 -4.92
CA TRP A 71 -17.37 6.68 -6.03
C TRP A 71 -18.12 6.23 -7.29
N ASN A 72 -17.64 6.65 -8.45
CA ASN A 72 -18.19 6.20 -9.74
C ASN A 72 -17.48 4.94 -10.23
N SER A 73 -18.22 3.94 -10.72
CA SER A 73 -17.65 2.68 -11.21
C SER A 73 -16.69 2.83 -12.39
N SER A 74 -16.82 3.89 -13.18
CA SER A 74 -15.92 4.21 -14.31
C SER A 74 -14.58 4.80 -13.84
N MET A 75 -14.51 5.33 -12.61
CA MET A 75 -13.27 5.85 -12.05
C MET A 75 -12.41 4.71 -11.50
N LYS A 76 -11.13 4.76 -11.84
CA LYS A 76 -10.13 3.81 -11.41
C LYS A 76 -9.14 4.47 -10.47
N LEU A 77 -8.73 3.72 -9.45
CA LEU A 77 -7.76 4.15 -8.46
C LEU A 77 -6.51 3.29 -8.59
N TYR A 78 -5.37 3.95 -8.59
CA TYR A 78 -4.08 3.30 -8.68
C TYR A 78 -3.16 3.77 -7.56
N ALA A 79 -2.22 2.92 -7.17
CA ALA A 79 -1.16 3.26 -6.24
C ALA A 79 0.20 2.77 -6.70
N LYS A 80 1.23 3.54 -6.38
CA LYS A 80 2.63 3.19 -6.61
C LYS A 80 3.40 3.54 -5.35
N ARG A 81 4.25 2.65 -4.86
CA ARG A 81 5.22 3.01 -3.82
C ARG A 81 6.47 3.65 -4.43
N SER A 82 7.13 4.44 -3.62
CA SER A 82 8.50 4.90 -3.81
C SER A 82 9.22 4.76 -2.48
N ASN A 83 10.53 4.54 -2.50
CA ASN A 83 11.34 4.33 -1.31
C ASN A 83 10.84 3.17 -0.43
N GLY A 84 11.45 3.04 0.75
CA GLY A 84 11.13 2.03 1.74
C GLY A 84 12.40 1.40 2.28
N THR A 85 12.53 1.38 3.60
CA THR A 85 13.65 0.76 4.30
C THR A 85 13.11 -0.29 5.26
N THR A 86 13.93 -1.32 5.48
CA THR A 86 13.67 -2.38 6.45
C THR A 86 14.88 -2.54 7.34
N VAL A 87 14.65 -2.65 8.63
CA VAL A 87 15.69 -2.88 9.65
C VAL A 87 15.33 -4.14 10.39
N ILE A 88 16.26 -5.10 10.43
CA ILE A 88 16.13 -6.30 11.23
C ILE A 88 16.75 -6.01 12.60
N ASN A 89 15.99 -6.23 13.66
CA ASN A 89 16.48 -6.18 15.03
C ASN A 89 16.57 -7.61 15.56
N GLY A 90 17.57 -7.89 16.39
CA GLY A 90 17.74 -9.18 17.07
C GLY A 90 18.91 -10.01 16.55
N LEU A 91 19.01 -11.25 17.05
CA LEU A 91 20.10 -12.15 16.66
C LEU A 91 19.73 -12.90 15.39
N CYS A 92 20.52 -12.65 14.36
CA CYS A 92 20.21 -13.00 13.00
C CYS A 92 21.51 -13.33 12.25
N VAL A 93 21.55 -14.45 11.52
CA VAL A 93 22.71 -14.86 10.72
C VAL A 93 22.37 -14.78 9.25
N LEU A 94 23.13 -13.96 8.52
CA LEU A 94 22.95 -13.70 7.08
C LEU A 94 21.54 -13.23 6.70
N CYS A 95 20.82 -12.56 7.61
CA CYS A 95 19.48 -12.12 7.27
C CYS A 95 19.47 -10.86 6.43
N SER A 96 18.52 -10.85 5.51
CA SER A 96 18.18 -9.69 4.70
C SER A 96 16.68 -9.50 4.77
N ALA A 97 16.26 -8.24 4.82
CA ALA A 97 14.87 -7.86 4.62
C ALA A 97 14.86 -6.94 3.42
N THR A 98 14.01 -7.23 2.46
CA THR A 98 13.87 -6.41 1.26
C THR A 98 12.40 -6.20 0.95
N ILE A 99 12.06 -4.96 0.59
CA ILE A 99 10.74 -4.61 0.11
C ILE A 99 10.74 -4.74 -1.41
N ASN A 100 9.86 -5.57 -1.95
CA ASN A 100 9.72 -5.86 -3.37
C ASN A 100 8.34 -5.43 -3.89
N GLY A 101 8.26 -5.11 -5.18
CA GLY A 101 7.01 -4.70 -5.83
C GLY A 101 6.62 -3.24 -5.56
N GLY A 102 5.65 -2.76 -6.33
CA GLY A 102 5.03 -1.45 -6.16
C GLY A 102 5.84 -0.24 -6.66
N THR A 103 7.08 -0.38 -7.12
CA THR A 103 7.96 0.76 -7.47
C THR A 103 7.97 1.15 -8.95
N ALA A 104 7.76 0.19 -9.85
CA ALA A 104 7.91 0.41 -11.29
C ALA A 104 6.65 0.98 -11.96
N ASN A 105 5.48 0.44 -11.62
CA ASN A 105 4.21 0.78 -12.26
C ASN A 105 3.14 1.11 -11.21
N TYR A 106 2.17 1.92 -11.63
CA TYR A 106 0.93 2.12 -10.88
C TYR A 106 0.10 0.83 -10.88
N ILE A 107 -0.22 0.33 -9.70
CA ILE A 107 -1.01 -0.88 -9.48
C ILE A 107 -2.46 -0.45 -9.27
N GLU A 108 -3.39 -1.02 -10.04
CA GLU A 108 -4.82 -0.76 -9.87
C GLU A 108 -5.30 -1.32 -8.53
N ILE A 109 -6.12 -0.56 -7.82
CA ILE A 109 -6.83 -0.99 -6.60
C ILE A 109 -8.29 -1.21 -6.99
N PRO A 110 -8.70 -2.45 -7.30
CA PRO A 110 -10.06 -2.70 -7.75
C PRO A 110 -11.06 -2.47 -6.63
N GLN A 111 -12.28 -2.10 -7.02
CA GLN A 111 -13.37 -1.90 -6.06
C GLN A 111 -13.77 -3.25 -5.46
N GLY A 112 -13.73 -3.36 -4.13
CA GLY A 112 -14.21 -4.55 -3.40
C GLY A 112 -13.22 -5.72 -3.30
N THR A 113 -12.05 -5.67 -3.93
CA THR A 113 -10.98 -6.68 -3.76
C THR A 113 -9.68 -6.05 -3.32
N SER A 114 -8.85 -6.81 -2.60
CA SER A 114 -7.53 -6.33 -2.21
C SER A 114 -6.49 -6.57 -3.31
N ALA A 115 -5.61 -5.58 -3.51
CA ALA A 115 -4.46 -5.65 -4.40
C ALA A 115 -3.16 -5.55 -3.60
N THR A 116 -2.13 -6.32 -3.97
CA THR A 116 -0.83 -6.27 -3.30
C THR A 116 -0.04 -5.04 -3.74
N LEU A 117 0.31 -4.16 -2.81
CA LEU A 117 1.20 -3.02 -3.07
C LEU A 117 2.66 -3.47 -3.14
N SER A 118 3.08 -4.17 -2.10
CA SER A 118 4.46 -4.60 -1.91
C SER A 118 4.52 -5.84 -1.04
N THR A 119 5.63 -6.56 -1.17
CA THR A 119 5.98 -7.69 -0.31
C THR A 119 7.26 -7.37 0.42
N ILE A 120 7.40 -7.87 1.63
CA ILE A 120 8.60 -7.78 2.45
C ILE A 120 9.10 -9.22 2.57
N THR A 121 10.16 -9.54 1.84
CA THR A 121 10.77 -10.87 1.88
C THR A 121 11.91 -10.90 2.89
N PHE A 122 12.02 -12.01 3.61
CA PHE A 122 13.06 -12.24 4.60
C PHE A 122 13.95 -13.39 4.12
N GLY A 123 15.26 -13.14 4.08
CA GLY A 123 16.28 -14.17 3.88
C GLY A 123 17.05 -14.42 5.17
N GLY A 124 17.80 -15.53 5.21
CA GLY A 124 18.70 -15.89 6.30
C GLY A 124 18.10 -16.77 7.39
N VAL A 125 18.86 -16.96 8.47
CA VAL A 125 18.45 -17.80 9.61
C VAL A 125 18.08 -16.89 10.78
N LEU A 126 16.79 -16.87 11.10
CA LEU A 126 16.25 -16.14 12.25
C LEU A 126 16.59 -16.89 13.55
N GLY A 127 17.37 -16.25 14.42
CA GLY A 127 17.56 -16.67 15.81
C GLY A 127 16.41 -16.23 16.74
N VAL A 128 16.73 -16.03 18.02
CA VAL A 128 15.77 -15.56 19.03
C VAL A 128 15.59 -14.05 19.01
N ASN A 129 14.40 -13.57 19.39
CA ASN A 129 14.05 -12.15 19.51
C ASN A 129 14.24 -11.31 18.23
N ASN A 130 14.02 -11.91 17.05
CA ASN A 130 14.04 -11.14 15.81
C ASN A 130 12.78 -10.29 15.66
N SER A 131 12.90 -9.15 15.00
CA SER A 131 11.78 -8.36 14.51
C SER A 131 12.21 -7.54 13.31
N VAL A 132 11.26 -7.11 12.49
CA VAL A 132 11.54 -6.21 11.37
C VAL A 132 10.72 -4.94 11.50
N ASP A 133 11.42 -3.81 11.54
CA ASP A 133 10.81 -2.51 11.34
C ASP A 133 10.86 -2.16 9.86
N TYR A 134 9.75 -1.66 9.32
CA TYR A 134 9.71 -1.07 7.99
C TYR A 134 9.28 0.39 8.09
N SER A 135 9.89 1.24 7.27
CA SER A 135 9.63 2.68 7.32
C SER A 135 9.87 3.35 5.98
N ALA A 136 9.49 4.62 5.89
CA ALA A 136 9.71 5.46 4.72
C ALA A 136 9.19 4.87 3.41
N ILE A 137 8.14 4.03 3.46
CA ILE A 137 7.46 3.54 2.26
C ILE A 137 6.50 4.65 1.83
N SER A 138 6.93 5.46 0.87
CA SER A 138 6.10 6.52 0.31
C SER A 138 5.12 5.93 -0.70
N VAL A 139 3.86 6.30 -0.68
CA VAL A 139 2.81 5.82 -1.60
C VAL A 139 2.21 7.01 -2.33
N GLN A 140 2.28 6.94 -3.65
CA GLN A 140 1.66 7.84 -4.61
C GLN A 140 0.35 7.23 -5.07
N LEU A 141 -0.70 8.05 -5.11
CA LEU A 141 -2.00 7.66 -5.64
C LEU A 141 -2.20 8.31 -7.01
N GLN A 142 -2.93 7.63 -7.88
CA GLN A 142 -3.33 8.15 -9.18
C GLN A 142 -4.79 7.79 -9.45
N ILE A 143 -5.54 8.75 -9.99
CA ILE A 143 -6.90 8.51 -10.46
C ILE A 143 -6.89 8.47 -11.99
N GLY A 144 -7.56 7.46 -12.54
CA GLY A 144 -7.77 7.29 -13.97
C GLY A 144 -9.24 7.04 -14.31
N GLY A 145 -9.56 6.97 -15.61
CA GLY A 145 -10.93 6.72 -16.07
C GLY A 145 -11.87 7.92 -15.98
N ILE A 146 -11.34 9.14 -15.86
CA ILE A 146 -12.15 10.36 -15.83
C ILE A 146 -12.67 10.67 -17.24
N SER A 147 -13.98 10.87 -17.36
CA SER A 147 -14.67 11.16 -18.62
C SER A 147 -15.90 12.03 -18.39
N VAL A 148 -16.44 12.60 -19.48
CA VAL A 148 -17.67 13.42 -19.47
C VAL A 148 -18.92 12.70 -18.99
N THR A 149 -18.94 11.37 -19.03
CA THR A 149 -20.13 10.61 -18.61
C THR A 149 -20.20 10.51 -17.10
N ILE A 150 -19.12 10.86 -16.40
CA ILE A 150 -19.10 10.89 -14.94
C ILE A 150 -19.72 12.20 -14.48
N PRO A 151 -20.82 12.17 -13.68
CA PRO A 151 -21.45 13.38 -13.18
C PRO A 151 -20.47 14.28 -12.42
N ALA A 152 -20.58 15.59 -12.59
CA ALA A 152 -19.84 16.57 -11.81
C ALA A 152 -20.35 16.56 -10.36
N ALA A 153 -19.66 15.81 -9.51
CA ALA A 153 -20.00 15.64 -8.10
C ALA A 153 -18.72 15.50 -7.25
N ALA A 154 -18.87 15.65 -5.94
CA ALA A 154 -17.80 15.33 -5.00
C ALA A 154 -17.74 13.81 -4.79
N TYR A 155 -16.61 13.21 -5.15
CA TYR A 155 -16.33 11.79 -4.93
C TYR A 155 -15.41 11.60 -3.72
N SER A 156 -15.67 10.57 -2.95
CA SER A 156 -14.90 10.21 -1.76
C SER A 156 -14.71 8.70 -1.70
N THR A 157 -13.55 8.29 -1.23
CA THR A 157 -13.21 6.89 -1.06
C THR A 157 -12.17 6.69 0.04
N GLN A 158 -12.11 5.49 0.59
CA GLN A 158 -11.13 5.09 1.58
C GLN A 158 -10.23 3.98 1.03
N ILE A 159 -8.94 4.05 1.36
CA ILE A 159 -7.98 3.00 1.07
C ILE A 159 -7.55 2.38 2.39
N VAL A 160 -7.80 1.08 2.54
CA VAL A 160 -7.40 0.32 3.73
C VAL A 160 -6.12 -0.45 3.40
N PHE A 161 -5.07 -0.20 4.17
CA PHE A 161 -3.82 -0.96 4.07
C PHE A 161 -3.82 -2.07 5.10
N THR A 162 -3.52 -3.29 4.67
CA THR A 162 -3.45 -4.47 5.53
C THR A 162 -2.09 -5.13 5.35
N ILE A 163 -1.45 -5.50 6.47
CA ILE A 163 -0.24 -6.30 6.46
C ILE A 163 -0.55 -7.72 6.92
N GLY A 164 -0.08 -8.71 6.16
CA GLY A 164 -0.38 -10.12 6.41
C GLY A 164 0.68 -11.04 5.82
N ALA A 165 0.45 -12.35 5.92
CA ALA A 165 1.30 -13.34 5.28
C ALA A 165 1.28 -13.17 3.76
N ASN A 166 2.46 -13.25 3.12
CA ASN A 166 2.57 -13.25 1.67
C ASN A 166 1.85 -14.46 1.05
#